data_AF-A0A534RUK7-F1
#
_entry.id   AF-A0A534RUK7-F1
#
_cell.length_a   1.000
_cell.length_b   1.000
_cell.length_c   1.000
_cell.angle_alpha   90.00
_cell.angle_beta   90.00
_cell.angle_gamma   90.00
#
_symmetry.space_group_name_H-M   'P 1'
#
loop_
_entity.id
_entity.type
_entity.pdbx_description
1 polymer ?
#
loop_
_entity_poly.entity_id
_entity_poly.type
_entity_poly.pdbx_seq_one_letter_code
_entity_poly.pdbx_strand_id
1 'polypeptide(L)'
;MGMARLSLRGAGAQITTEIVPVLKRCWSALPRLSELLSRLPWRRTPASDPLPLKQRTPRKEPTAKKGPEPARQVDDEDEEGALPPIIISRPVSPAIVVKPGQAKLAAAKLPAEAAADGKPYTLPAVSLLDPPVRLAVKIDEDALHASSRILESKLGDFGVEGKVVAVRPGPVITTYEFEPAPGVKVNRVVSLVDDLQMALRAVSVRILAPIAGKAVVGIEVSNPRREKVCLREILDSPGFQQSEAPLTLALGKDTVGNAIVADLARMPHLLVAGATGTGKSVSLNVMIMSLLYRVSPRDVRFIMIDPKMLELSLYEDLPHQLSHVITNPKEAGAALQEVVRRMEYRYKLLHDKGVRSVAAYNRVLETGQRAANGIIKLTEVVPEGEADDEPSAAPRVVPNGLNLTHHRLPYLVVIVDELA
;
A
#
# COMPACT_ATOMS: atom_id res chain seq x y z
N MET A 1 12.44 -5.99 7.90
CA MET A 1 13.19 -4.91 8.58
C MET A 1 14.66 -5.19 8.41
N GLY A 2 15.30 -4.54 7.43
CA GLY A 2 16.73 -4.63 7.20
C GLY A 2 17.32 -3.23 7.33
N MET A 3 18.07 -3.00 8.40
CA MET A 3 19.04 -1.92 8.45
C MET A 3 20.41 -2.58 8.53
N ALA A 4 21.21 -2.39 7.50
CA ALA A 4 22.65 -2.54 7.57
C ALA A 4 23.28 -1.42 6.75
N ARG A 5 23.91 -0.47 7.44
CA ARG A 5 25.07 0.28 6.95
C ARG A 5 25.93 0.60 8.16
N LEU A 6 27.07 -0.07 8.25
CA LEU A 6 28.23 0.45 8.97
C LEU A 6 29.38 0.47 7.97
N SER A 7 29.81 1.67 7.61
CA SER A 7 31.03 1.93 6.85
C SER A 7 31.92 2.78 7.73
N LEU A 8 33.06 2.23 8.15
CA LEU A 8 34.15 2.98 8.74
C LEU A 8 35.43 2.54 8.03
N ARG A 9 35.99 3.48 7.27
CA ARG A 9 37.35 3.42 6.72
C ARG A 9 38.35 3.72 7.84
N GLY A 10 39.35 2.85 7.96
CA GLY A 10 40.76 3.20 8.16
C GLY A 10 41.18 3.81 9.50
N ALA A 11 41.78 2.97 10.36
CA ALA A 11 43.04 3.27 11.05
C ALA A 11 43.58 1.96 11.64
N GLY A 12 44.85 1.67 11.40
CA GLY A 12 45.49 0.44 11.83
C GLY A 12 45.56 0.31 13.36
N ALA A 13 45.20 -0.87 13.85
CA ALA A 13 45.65 -1.39 15.13
C ALA A 13 45.65 -2.92 15.03
N GLN A 14 46.83 -3.52 15.13
CA GLN A 14 46.99 -4.96 15.31
C GLN A 14 46.34 -5.33 16.65
N ILE A 15 45.36 -6.25 16.65
CA ILE A 15 44.81 -6.81 17.88
C ILE A 15 45.21 -8.28 17.94
N THR A 16 46.08 -8.54 18.91
CA THR A 16 46.58 -9.83 19.35
C THR A 16 45.45 -10.75 19.83
N THR A 17 45.66 -12.03 19.58
CA THR A 17 44.94 -13.21 20.05
C THR A 17 44.66 -13.20 21.57
N GLU A 18 43.46 -12.82 22.01
CA GLU A 18 42.98 -13.06 23.40
C GLU A 18 41.43 -13.16 23.53
N ILE A 19 40.70 -13.70 22.55
CA ILE A 19 39.22 -13.84 22.65
C ILE A 19 38.78 -15.24 23.14
N VAL A 20 39.66 -16.23 23.12
CA VAL A 20 39.33 -17.62 23.50
C VAL A 20 39.11 -17.85 25.01
N PRO A 21 39.82 -17.18 25.96
CA PRO A 21 39.63 -17.47 27.39
C PRO A 21 38.38 -16.80 28.01
N VAL A 22 37.85 -15.72 27.41
CA VAL A 22 36.66 -15.01 27.93
C VAL A 22 35.37 -15.80 27.63
N LEU A 23 35.26 -16.38 26.43
CA LEU A 23 34.10 -17.20 26.04
C LEU A 23 34.05 -18.54 26.81
N LYS A 24 35.20 -19.12 27.19
CA LYS A 24 35.25 -20.32 28.04
C LYS A 24 34.80 -20.06 29.49
N ARG A 25 35.06 -18.86 30.05
CA ARG A 25 34.59 -18.50 31.40
C ARG A 25 33.08 -18.27 31.47
N CYS A 26 32.47 -17.74 30.41
CA CYS A 26 31.02 -17.57 30.37
C CYS A 26 30.26 -18.90 30.24
N TRP A 27 30.82 -19.90 29.56
CA TRP A 27 30.15 -21.20 29.36
C TRP A 27 30.12 -22.07 30.63
N SER A 28 31.11 -21.95 31.52
CA SER A 28 31.15 -22.71 32.78
C SER A 28 30.23 -22.17 33.89
N ALA A 29 29.61 -21.00 33.69
CA ALA A 29 28.74 -20.35 34.69
C ALA A 29 27.24 -20.61 34.48
N LEU A 30 26.82 -21.15 33.32
CA LEU A 30 25.42 -21.44 33.02
C LEU A 30 24.72 -22.43 33.98
N PRO A 31 25.39 -23.49 34.51
CA PRO A 31 24.73 -24.42 35.43
C PRO A 31 24.41 -23.82 36.81
N ARG A 32 25.01 -22.67 37.17
CA ARG A 32 24.77 -22.01 38.47
C ARG A 32 23.66 -20.96 38.43
N LEU A 33 23.18 -20.58 37.24
CA LEU A 33 22.06 -19.64 37.12
C LEU A 33 20.70 -20.33 37.39
N SER A 34 20.56 -21.61 37.02
CA SER A 34 19.34 -22.39 37.28
C SER A 34 19.15 -22.69 38.77
N GLU A 35 20.24 -22.82 39.52
CA GLU A 35 20.23 -23.07 40.97
C GLU A 35 20.02 -21.77 41.78
N LEU A 36 20.37 -20.61 41.21
CA LEU A 36 20.06 -19.30 41.79
C LEU A 36 18.58 -18.92 41.57
N LEU A 37 18.01 -19.29 40.41
CA LEU A 37 16.62 -19.03 40.07
C LEU A 37 15.63 -19.91 40.86
N SER A 38 16.06 -21.09 41.30
CA SER A 38 15.23 -22.01 42.12
C SER A 38 15.21 -21.65 43.62
N ARG A 39 16.09 -20.74 44.07
CA ARG A 39 16.14 -20.26 45.46
C ARG A 39 15.52 -18.87 45.67
N LEU A 40 14.99 -18.25 44.61
CA LEU A 40 14.20 -17.02 44.73
C LEU A 40 12.77 -17.37 45.16
N PRO A 41 12.26 -16.81 46.29
CA PRO A 41 10.91 -17.08 46.74
C PRO A 41 9.93 -16.34 45.82
N TRP A 42 9.38 -17.05 44.84
CA TRP A 42 8.20 -16.61 44.11
C TRP A 42 7.01 -16.60 45.08
N ARG A 43 6.81 -15.48 45.78
CA ARG A 43 5.54 -15.21 46.44
C ARG A 43 4.47 -15.17 45.35
N ARG A 44 3.65 -16.22 45.28
CA ARG A 44 2.31 -16.16 44.69
C ARG A 44 1.55 -15.09 45.45
N THR A 45 1.34 -13.92 44.84
CA THR A 45 0.24 -13.06 45.25
C THR A 45 -1.05 -13.82 44.98
N PRO A 46 -1.89 -14.12 45.99
CA PRO A 46 -3.23 -14.62 45.71
C PRO A 46 -3.98 -13.57 44.86
N ALA A 47 -4.85 -14.06 43.98
CA ALA A 47 -5.73 -13.23 43.19
C ALA A 47 -6.41 -12.20 44.11
N SER A 48 -6.20 -10.92 43.85
CA SER A 48 -6.96 -9.86 44.49
C SER A 48 -8.44 -10.07 44.20
N ASP A 49 -9.26 -10.04 45.24
CA ASP A 49 -10.71 -10.11 45.16
C ASP A 49 -11.27 -9.19 44.06
N PRO A 50 -12.32 -9.62 43.33
CA PRO A 50 -12.98 -8.75 42.37
C PRO A 50 -13.50 -7.51 43.08
N LEU A 51 -13.12 -6.34 42.59
CA LEU A 51 -13.67 -5.05 43.01
C LEU A 51 -15.21 -5.13 43.03
N PRO A 52 -15.89 -4.66 44.08
CA PRO A 52 -17.34 -4.71 44.12
C PRO A 52 -17.92 -3.89 42.97
N LEU A 53 -18.67 -4.57 42.10
CA LEU A 53 -19.54 -3.93 41.12
C LEU A 53 -20.49 -2.99 41.86
N LYS A 54 -20.22 -1.69 41.76
CA LYS A 54 -21.12 -0.65 42.26
C LYS A 54 -22.42 -0.79 41.47
N GLN A 55 -23.44 -1.33 42.13
CA GLN A 55 -24.79 -1.42 41.58
C GLN A 55 -25.21 -0.02 41.12
N ARG A 56 -25.42 0.14 39.81
CA ARG A 56 -26.08 1.33 39.26
C ARG A 56 -27.50 1.32 39.82
N THR A 57 -27.78 2.26 40.72
CA THR A 57 -29.15 2.59 41.09
C THR A 57 -29.89 3.07 39.83
N PRO A 58 -31.17 2.69 39.65
CA PRO A 58 -31.96 3.16 38.53
C PRO A 58 -32.08 4.68 38.62
N ARG A 59 -31.62 5.37 37.56
CA ARG A 59 -31.79 6.80 37.38
C ARG A 59 -33.30 7.05 37.23
N LYS A 60 -33.91 7.73 38.21
CA LYS A 60 -35.27 8.26 38.09
C LYS A 60 -35.35 9.15 36.86
N GLU A 61 -36.37 8.89 36.03
CA GLU A 61 -36.78 9.78 34.94
C GLU A 61 -37.04 11.19 35.48
N PRO A 62 -36.60 12.26 34.79
CA PRO A 62 -37.03 13.61 35.15
C PRO A 62 -38.51 13.76 34.82
N THR A 63 -39.33 13.92 35.85
CA THR A 63 -40.71 14.38 35.72
C THR A 63 -40.74 15.78 35.12
N ALA A 64 -41.51 15.92 34.03
CA ALA A 64 -41.78 17.19 33.38
C ALA A 64 -42.45 18.16 34.36
N LYS A 65 -41.76 19.24 34.74
CA LYS A 65 -42.38 20.39 35.38
C LYS A 65 -43.13 21.19 34.31
N LYS A 66 -44.45 21.33 34.50
CA LYS A 66 -45.30 22.28 33.76
C LYS A 66 -44.72 23.69 33.94
N GLY A 67 -44.30 24.30 32.84
CA GLY A 67 -44.06 25.74 32.77
C GLY A 67 -45.38 26.50 32.65
N PRO A 68 -45.44 27.79 33.07
CA PRO A 68 -46.66 28.58 33.01
C PRO A 68 -46.97 29.07 31.59
N GLU A 69 -48.25 29.18 31.35
CA GLU A 69 -48.94 29.68 30.14
C GLU A 69 -48.59 31.16 29.88
N PRO A 70 -48.26 31.56 28.64
CA PRO A 70 -48.25 32.96 28.27
C PRO A 70 -49.55 33.37 27.56
N ALA A 71 -50.01 34.56 27.94
CA ALA A 71 -51.21 35.24 27.46
C ALA A 71 -51.09 35.74 26.00
N ARG A 72 -52.28 36.07 25.46
CA ARG A 72 -52.63 36.51 24.11
C ARG A 72 -52.08 37.89 23.67
N GLN A 73 -52.22 38.11 22.35
CA GLN A 73 -52.42 39.37 21.57
C GLN A 73 -51.10 40.10 21.19
N VAL A 74 -50.84 40.57 19.95
CA VAL A 74 -51.67 41.26 18.94
C VAL A 74 -51.04 41.15 17.52
N ASP A 75 -51.91 40.87 16.53
CA ASP A 75 -52.10 41.38 15.15
C ASP A 75 -50.98 41.61 14.10
N ASP A 76 -51.27 41.04 12.93
CA ASP A 76 -51.34 41.64 11.57
C ASP A 76 -50.17 41.66 10.56
N GLU A 77 -50.60 41.33 9.34
CA GLU A 77 -50.14 41.64 7.98
C GLU A 77 -49.41 40.60 7.11
N ASP A 78 -50.02 40.43 5.94
CA ASP A 78 -49.81 39.50 4.83
C ASP A 78 -48.48 39.69 4.06
N GLU A 79 -47.96 38.62 3.44
CA GLU A 79 -47.88 38.50 1.97
C GLU A 79 -47.23 37.18 1.49
N GLU A 80 -47.60 36.83 0.26
CA GLU A 80 -47.50 35.55 -0.42
C GLU A 80 -46.08 35.08 -0.78
N GLY A 81 -45.92 33.74 -0.88
CA GLY A 81 -44.73 33.13 -1.48
C GLY A 81 -44.65 31.61 -1.33
N ALA A 82 -45.75 30.88 -1.58
CA ALA A 82 -45.76 29.41 -1.50
C ALA A 82 -45.24 28.77 -2.81
N LEU A 83 -44.06 28.13 -2.75
CA LEU A 83 -43.72 27.01 -3.65
C LEU A 83 -43.84 25.69 -2.86
N PRO A 84 -44.56 24.68 -3.36
CA PRO A 84 -44.79 23.44 -2.62
C PRO A 84 -43.54 22.54 -2.58
N PRO A 85 -43.31 21.78 -1.49
CA PRO A 85 -42.24 20.79 -1.43
C PRO A 85 -42.53 19.59 -2.34
N ILE A 86 -41.56 19.24 -3.18
CA ILE A 86 -41.56 18.07 -4.06
C ILE A 86 -41.53 16.80 -3.19
N ILE A 87 -42.60 16.02 -3.24
CA ILE A 87 -42.67 14.67 -2.67
C ILE A 87 -41.96 13.71 -3.63
N ILE A 88 -40.73 13.30 -3.31
CA ILE A 88 -40.07 12.17 -3.97
C ILE A 88 -40.54 10.88 -3.27
N SER A 89 -41.52 10.23 -3.88
CA SER A 89 -41.96 8.88 -3.56
C SER A 89 -40.80 7.89 -3.75
N ARG A 90 -40.45 7.17 -2.69
CA ARG A 90 -39.51 6.04 -2.73
C ARG A 90 -40.12 4.91 -3.57
N PRO A 91 -39.45 4.37 -4.60
CA PRO A 91 -39.91 3.15 -5.23
C PRO A 91 -39.58 1.95 -4.32
N VAL A 92 -40.63 1.26 -3.88
CA VAL A 92 -40.54 -0.05 -3.23
C VAL A 92 -40.10 -1.05 -4.29
N SER A 93 -38.93 -1.64 -4.12
CA SER A 93 -38.47 -2.79 -4.92
C SER A 93 -39.01 -4.09 -4.30
N PRO A 94 -39.50 -5.05 -5.11
CA PRO A 94 -40.08 -6.28 -4.60
C PRO A 94 -39.01 -7.22 -4.03
N ALA A 95 -39.32 -7.82 -2.88
CA ALA A 95 -38.51 -8.83 -2.23
C ALA A 95 -38.42 -10.10 -3.10
N ILE A 96 -37.23 -10.41 -3.61
CA ILE A 96 -36.92 -11.72 -4.18
C ILE A 96 -36.52 -12.63 -3.02
N VAL A 97 -37.39 -13.61 -2.73
CA VAL A 97 -37.11 -14.70 -1.79
C VAL A 97 -36.10 -15.64 -2.43
N VAL A 98 -34.83 -15.57 -1.99
CA VAL A 98 -33.81 -16.57 -2.35
C VAL A 98 -33.67 -17.56 -1.20
N LYS A 99 -33.97 -18.84 -1.48
CA LYS A 99 -33.76 -19.96 -0.56
C LYS A 99 -32.25 -20.16 -0.31
N PRO A 100 -31.82 -20.53 0.91
CA PRO A 100 -30.41 -20.71 1.22
C PRO A 100 -29.89 -22.03 0.59
N GLY A 101 -29.20 -21.92 -0.53
CA GLY A 101 -28.39 -22.98 -1.11
C GLY A 101 -26.95 -22.87 -0.60
N GLN A 102 -26.50 -23.84 0.18
CA GLN A 102 -25.12 -23.95 0.65
C GLN A 102 -24.16 -24.16 -0.54
N ALA A 103 -23.51 -23.10 -1.01
CA ALA A 103 -22.39 -23.23 -1.94
C ALA A 103 -21.13 -23.60 -1.13
N LYS A 104 -20.83 -24.91 -1.08
CA LYS A 104 -19.52 -25.39 -0.66
C LYS A 104 -18.48 -24.79 -1.59
N LEU A 105 -17.44 -24.19 -1.02
CA LEU A 105 -16.18 -23.85 -1.69
C LEU A 105 -15.50 -25.16 -2.13
N ALA A 106 -16.00 -25.76 -3.21
CA ALA A 106 -15.37 -26.90 -3.84
C ALA A 106 -14.06 -26.40 -4.45
N ALA A 107 -12.96 -27.09 -4.15
CA ALA A 107 -11.62 -26.83 -4.65
C ALA A 107 -11.67 -26.40 -6.13
N ALA A 108 -11.55 -25.09 -6.35
CA ALA A 108 -11.52 -24.53 -7.69
C ALA A 108 -10.25 -25.04 -8.36
N LYS A 109 -10.40 -26.07 -9.20
CA LYS A 109 -9.41 -26.38 -10.24
C LYS A 109 -9.11 -25.07 -10.94
N LEU A 110 -7.82 -24.73 -11.04
CA LEU A 110 -7.37 -23.66 -11.93
C LEU A 110 -8.16 -23.77 -13.23
N PRO A 111 -8.91 -22.74 -13.65
CA PRO A 111 -9.46 -22.73 -14.99
C PRO A 111 -8.28 -22.94 -15.93
N ALA A 112 -8.32 -24.06 -16.65
CA ALA A 112 -7.47 -24.28 -17.79
C ALA A 112 -7.61 -23.07 -18.71
N GLU A 113 -6.54 -22.72 -19.42
CA GLU A 113 -6.49 -21.62 -20.38
C GLU A 113 -7.74 -21.62 -21.27
N ALA A 114 -8.70 -20.77 -20.92
CA ALA A 114 -9.89 -20.54 -21.70
C ALA A 114 -10.28 -19.08 -21.47
N ALA A 115 -9.64 -18.18 -22.24
CA ALA A 115 -10.46 -17.16 -22.86
C ALA A 115 -11.62 -17.89 -23.54
N ALA A 116 -12.85 -17.41 -23.35
CA ALA A 116 -14.08 -18.09 -23.74
C ALA A 116 -14.19 -18.48 -25.24
N ASP A 117 -13.18 -18.21 -26.07
CA ASP A 117 -13.12 -18.52 -27.51
C ASP A 117 -11.75 -19.03 -28.01
N GLY A 118 -10.83 -19.46 -27.13
CA GLY A 118 -9.49 -19.93 -27.56
C GLY A 118 -8.59 -18.86 -28.21
N LYS A 119 -9.01 -17.59 -28.23
CA LYS A 119 -8.21 -16.45 -28.68
C LYS A 119 -7.22 -16.02 -27.58
N PRO A 120 -5.99 -15.60 -27.95
CA PRO A 120 -5.04 -15.04 -26.99
C PRO A 120 -5.64 -13.79 -26.34
N TYR A 121 -5.45 -13.64 -25.02
CA TYR A 121 -5.92 -12.46 -24.29
C TYR A 121 -5.19 -11.21 -24.76
N THR A 122 -5.95 -10.21 -25.22
CA THR A 122 -5.41 -8.91 -25.65
C THR A 122 -5.58 -7.89 -24.53
N LEU A 123 -4.50 -7.17 -24.22
CA LEU A 123 -4.55 -6.07 -23.25
C LEU A 123 -5.46 -4.94 -23.75
N PRO A 124 -6.15 -4.22 -22.85
CA PRO A 124 -7.00 -3.11 -23.23
C PRO A 124 -6.20 -1.97 -23.86
N ALA A 125 -6.78 -1.30 -24.86
CA ALA A 125 -6.15 -0.16 -25.52
C ALA A 125 -6.22 1.08 -24.62
N VAL A 126 -5.11 1.83 -24.49
CA VAL A 126 -5.03 3.08 -23.70
C VAL A 126 -5.99 4.17 -24.21
N SER A 127 -6.53 4.03 -25.42
CA SER A 127 -7.57 4.90 -25.98
C SER A 127 -8.90 4.83 -25.24
N LEU A 128 -9.13 3.80 -24.42
CA LEU A 128 -10.28 3.71 -23.53
C LEU A 128 -10.21 4.70 -22.36
N LEU A 129 -9.03 5.28 -22.11
CA LEU A 129 -8.82 6.28 -21.06
C LEU A 129 -8.86 7.69 -21.64
N ASP A 130 -9.43 8.60 -20.85
CA ASP A 130 -9.46 10.03 -21.16
C ASP A 130 -8.03 10.56 -21.42
N PRO A 131 -7.84 11.37 -22.48
CA PRO A 131 -6.57 12.01 -22.72
C PRO A 131 -6.23 13.00 -21.60
N PRO A 132 -4.94 13.24 -21.32
CA PRO A 132 -4.55 14.24 -20.33
C PRO A 132 -5.00 15.64 -20.79
N VAL A 133 -5.73 16.34 -19.94
CA VAL A 133 -6.09 17.74 -20.17
C VAL A 133 -4.85 18.57 -19.83
N ARG A 134 -4.02 18.84 -20.82
CA ARG A 134 -2.88 19.75 -20.66
C ARG A 134 -3.42 21.18 -20.58
N LEU A 135 -3.70 21.65 -19.37
CA LEU A 135 -3.80 23.07 -19.15
C LEU A 135 -2.40 23.63 -19.40
N ALA A 136 -2.21 24.36 -20.49
CA ALA A 136 -1.01 25.15 -20.70
C ALA A 136 -1.00 26.32 -19.71
N VAL A 137 -0.91 26.03 -18.41
CA VAL A 137 -0.68 27.05 -17.39
C VAL A 137 0.78 27.44 -17.59
N LYS A 138 1.02 28.50 -18.36
CA LYS A 138 2.33 29.15 -18.35
C LYS A 138 2.60 29.53 -16.90
N ILE A 139 3.70 29.02 -16.36
CA ILE A 139 4.19 29.40 -15.04
C ILE A 139 4.46 30.90 -15.13
N ASP A 140 3.74 31.67 -14.33
CA ASP A 140 3.93 33.11 -14.19
C ASP A 140 5.06 33.33 -13.17
N GLU A 141 6.27 33.56 -13.69
CA GLU A 141 7.46 33.78 -12.86
C GLU A 141 7.29 35.01 -11.95
N ASP A 142 6.65 36.08 -12.44
CA ASP A 142 6.40 37.29 -11.67
C ASP A 142 5.46 37.00 -10.50
N ALA A 143 4.42 36.19 -10.72
CA ALA A 143 3.52 35.76 -9.65
C ALA A 143 4.24 34.88 -8.61
N LEU A 144 5.13 33.99 -9.03
CA LEU A 144 5.94 33.16 -8.11
C LEU A 144 6.91 34.00 -7.28
N HIS A 145 7.55 35.00 -7.90
CA HIS A 145 8.43 35.95 -7.19
C HIS A 145 7.64 36.81 -6.20
N ALA A 146 6.46 37.30 -6.59
CA ALA A 146 5.57 38.03 -5.68
C ALA A 146 5.14 37.15 -4.50
N SER A 147 4.76 35.90 -4.75
CA SER A 147 4.38 34.95 -3.70
C SER A 147 5.54 34.64 -2.75
N SER A 148 6.77 34.53 -3.27
CA SER A 148 7.98 34.33 -2.46
C SER A 148 8.21 35.51 -1.50
N ARG A 149 8.09 36.76 -1.99
CA ARG A 149 8.21 37.96 -1.14
C ARG A 149 7.13 38.05 -0.07
N ILE A 150 5.90 37.65 -0.40
CA ILE A 150 4.81 37.59 0.58
C ILE A 150 5.14 36.56 1.66
N LEU A 151 5.64 35.39 1.28
CA LEU A 151 6.02 34.34 2.23
C LEU A 151 7.15 34.80 3.16
N GLU A 152 8.20 35.43 2.62
CA GLU A 152 9.29 36.00 3.41
C GLU A 152 8.81 37.08 4.37
N SER A 153 8.00 38.03 3.89
CA SER A 153 7.43 39.10 4.71
C SER A 153 6.57 38.54 5.83
N LYS A 154 5.74 37.53 5.54
CA LYS A 154 4.84 36.94 6.54
C LYS A 154 5.60 36.16 7.59
N LEU A 155 6.61 35.39 7.22
CA LEU A 155 7.50 34.75 8.19
C LEU A 155 8.22 35.79 9.05
N GLY A 156 8.65 36.90 8.46
CA GLY A 156 9.22 38.05 9.16
C GLY A 156 8.27 38.64 10.21
N ASP A 157 6.99 38.84 9.86
CA ASP A 157 5.95 39.33 10.77
C ASP A 157 5.82 38.44 12.04
N PHE A 158 6.08 37.12 11.91
CA PHE A 158 6.06 36.15 13.01
C PHE A 158 7.41 35.97 13.72
N GLY A 159 8.40 36.81 13.40
CA GLY A 159 9.75 36.77 13.97
C GLY A 159 10.58 35.58 13.48
N VAL A 160 10.33 35.11 12.26
CA VAL A 160 11.10 34.10 11.55
C VAL A 160 11.77 34.77 10.36
N GLU A 161 13.01 35.21 10.53
CA GLU A 161 13.80 35.77 9.43
C GLU A 161 14.40 34.66 8.55
N GLY A 162 14.47 34.92 7.24
CA GLY A 162 15.07 34.03 6.27
C GLY A 162 14.73 34.46 4.84
N LYS A 163 15.13 33.65 3.85
CA LYS A 163 14.95 33.96 2.43
C LYS A 163 14.52 32.72 1.64
N VAL A 164 13.73 32.90 0.60
CA VAL A 164 13.39 31.85 -0.36
C VAL A 164 14.52 31.77 -1.39
N VAL A 165 15.22 30.63 -1.41
CA VAL A 165 16.37 30.40 -2.32
C VAL A 165 15.96 29.79 -3.65
N ALA A 166 14.84 29.04 -3.67
CA ALA A 166 14.35 28.40 -4.88
C ALA A 166 12.84 28.19 -4.82
N VAL A 167 12.19 28.22 -5.98
CA VAL A 167 10.78 27.90 -6.16
C VAL A 167 10.67 26.77 -7.17
N ARG A 168 9.93 25.71 -6.82
CA ARG A 168 9.66 24.57 -7.69
C ARG A 168 8.15 24.45 -7.90
N PRO A 169 7.61 24.99 -9.01
CA PRO A 169 6.22 24.81 -9.34
C PRO A 169 5.95 23.35 -9.73
N GLY A 170 4.84 22.81 -9.25
CA GLY A 170 4.34 21.49 -9.59
C GLY A 170 2.88 21.53 -10.05
N PRO A 171 2.28 20.38 -10.40
CA PRO A 171 0.91 20.31 -10.93
C PRO A 171 -0.16 20.68 -9.90
N VAL A 172 0.05 20.34 -8.63
CA VAL A 172 -0.94 20.52 -7.54
C VAL A 172 -0.46 21.51 -6.48
N ILE A 173 0.83 21.50 -6.19
CA ILE A 173 1.48 22.32 -5.18
C ILE A 173 2.71 22.99 -5.77
N THR A 174 3.15 24.08 -5.16
CA THR A 174 4.44 24.73 -5.42
C THR A 174 5.28 24.63 -4.16
N THR A 175 6.53 24.17 -4.31
CA THR A 175 7.49 24.07 -3.19
C THR A 175 8.41 25.29 -3.18
N TYR A 176 8.38 26.03 -2.08
CA TYR A 176 9.30 27.13 -1.79
C TYR A 176 10.42 26.60 -0.87
N GLU A 177 11.66 26.64 -1.32
CA GLU A 177 12.83 26.33 -0.50
C GLU A 177 13.20 27.58 0.31
N PHE A 178 12.88 27.58 1.60
CA PHE A 178 13.16 28.68 2.52
C PHE A 178 14.40 28.39 3.36
N GLU A 179 15.38 29.28 3.35
CA GLU A 179 16.58 29.25 4.18
C GLU A 179 16.38 30.17 5.39
N PRO A 180 16.19 29.62 6.60
CA PRO A 180 16.07 30.42 7.82
C PRO A 180 17.37 31.12 8.18
N ALA A 181 17.29 32.30 8.77
CA ALA A 181 18.44 33.01 9.29
C ALA A 181 19.15 32.22 10.43
N PRO A 182 20.46 32.42 10.64
CA PRO A 182 21.18 31.78 11.74
C PRO A 182 20.50 32.00 13.10
N GLY A 183 20.29 30.93 13.86
CA GLY A 183 19.64 30.98 15.17
C GLY A 183 18.12 30.77 15.16
N VAL A 184 17.48 30.76 13.99
CA VAL A 184 16.06 30.40 13.87
C VAL A 184 15.88 28.90 14.08
N LYS A 185 15.05 28.53 15.07
CA LYS A 185 14.71 27.13 15.32
C LYS A 185 13.73 26.63 14.26
N VAL A 186 14.06 25.51 13.62
CA VAL A 186 13.20 24.87 12.60
C VAL A 186 11.78 24.62 13.10
N ASN A 187 11.61 24.17 14.35
CA ASN A 187 10.29 23.93 14.95
C ASN A 187 9.40 25.18 14.98
N ARG A 188 9.97 26.38 15.02
CA ARG A 188 9.21 27.64 14.97
C ARG A 188 8.60 27.86 13.59
N VAL A 189 9.28 27.45 12.52
CA VAL A 189 8.72 27.49 11.17
C VAL A 189 7.59 26.48 11.04
N VAL A 190 7.79 25.26 11.57
CA VAL A 190 6.80 24.18 11.55
C VAL A 190 5.54 24.53 12.35
N SER A 191 5.64 25.32 13.43
CA SER A 191 4.45 25.74 14.19
C SER A 191 3.59 26.80 13.49
N LEU A 192 4.09 27.45 12.44
CA LEU A 192 3.40 28.53 11.73
C LEU A 192 2.59 28.04 10.52
N VAL A 193 2.36 26.73 10.36
CA VAL A 193 1.65 26.16 9.20
C VAL A 193 0.27 26.80 9.02
N ASP A 194 -0.54 26.86 10.08
CA ASP A 194 -1.91 27.37 10.02
C ASP A 194 -1.94 28.88 9.73
N ASP A 195 -1.02 29.64 10.35
CA ASP A 195 -0.87 31.07 10.14
C ASP A 195 -0.43 31.39 8.71
N LEU A 196 0.52 30.62 8.17
CA LEU A 196 0.96 30.72 6.78
C LEU A 196 -0.15 30.37 5.80
N GLN A 197 -0.94 29.34 6.10
CA GLN A 197 -2.08 28.95 5.28
C GLN A 197 -3.09 30.10 5.18
N MET A 198 -3.42 30.73 6.31
CA MET A 198 -4.32 31.88 6.35
C MET A 198 -3.74 33.10 5.62
N ALA A 199 -2.45 33.40 5.85
CA ALA A 199 -1.76 34.54 5.25
C ALA A 199 -1.65 34.43 3.72
N LEU A 200 -1.35 33.24 3.21
CA LEU A 200 -1.19 32.97 1.78
C LEU A 200 -2.52 32.72 1.07
N ARG A 201 -3.65 32.68 1.81
CA ARG A 201 -4.98 32.32 1.29
C ARG A 201 -4.94 30.97 0.56
N ALA A 202 -4.08 30.08 1.01
CA ALA A 202 -3.89 28.77 0.41
C ALA A 202 -4.89 27.78 0.99
N VAL A 203 -5.32 26.80 0.17
CA VAL A 203 -6.20 25.71 0.65
C VAL A 203 -5.48 24.84 1.67
N SER A 204 -4.19 24.60 1.44
CA SER A 204 -3.33 23.88 2.38
C SER A 204 -1.87 24.30 2.23
N VAL A 205 -1.15 24.25 3.35
CA VAL A 205 0.30 24.41 3.42
C VAL A 205 0.90 23.20 4.15
N ARG A 206 2.04 22.71 3.66
CA ARG A 206 2.81 21.64 4.32
C ARG A 206 4.26 22.06 4.43
N ILE A 207 4.85 21.87 5.61
CA ILE A 207 6.25 22.22 5.87
C ILE A 207 7.08 20.95 6.01
N LEU A 208 8.10 20.84 5.16
CA LEU A 208 9.11 19.80 5.12
C LEU A 208 10.40 20.36 5.71
N ALA A 209 10.79 19.91 6.90
CA ALA A 209 11.97 20.45 7.56
C ALA A 209 12.83 19.37 8.24
N PRO A 210 14.15 19.31 7.98
CA PRO A 210 14.89 19.89 6.83
C PRO A 210 14.71 19.05 5.55
N ILE A 211 14.94 19.66 4.37
CA ILE A 211 15.05 18.89 3.12
C ILE A 211 16.33 18.07 3.14
N ALA A 212 16.24 16.77 2.84
CA ALA A 212 17.41 15.88 2.82
C ALA A 212 18.49 16.41 1.86
N GLY A 213 19.70 16.61 2.38
CA GLY A 213 20.85 17.10 1.62
C GLY A 213 20.91 18.62 1.41
N LYS A 214 19.99 19.40 1.99
CA LYS A 214 19.99 20.88 1.92
C LYS A 214 19.71 21.50 3.29
N ALA A 215 20.32 22.65 3.58
CA ALA A 215 20.08 23.43 4.79
C ALA A 215 18.83 24.33 4.68
N VAL A 216 17.76 23.83 4.07
CA VAL A 216 16.54 24.59 3.77
C VAL A 216 15.29 23.87 4.27
N VAL A 217 14.24 24.63 4.51
CA VAL A 217 12.89 24.20 4.84
C VAL A 217 12.04 24.28 3.56
N GLY A 218 11.43 23.17 3.17
CA GLY A 218 10.49 23.15 2.04
C GLY A 218 9.09 23.54 2.50
N ILE A 219 8.55 24.64 1.98
CA ILE A 219 7.17 25.05 2.23
C ILE A 219 6.37 24.75 0.98
N GLU A 220 5.54 23.72 1.05
CA GLU A 220 4.64 23.27 -0.01
C GLU A 220 3.31 24.01 0.11
N VAL A 221 2.95 24.80 -0.90
CA VAL A 221 1.72 25.59 -0.92
C VAL A 221 0.83 25.09 -2.06
N SER A 222 -0.46 24.87 -1.78
CA SER A 222 -1.43 24.51 -2.82
C SER A 222 -1.54 25.57 -3.91
N ASN A 223 -1.52 25.14 -5.18
CA ASN A 223 -1.71 26.03 -6.31
C ASN A 223 -3.16 26.55 -6.37
N PRO A 224 -3.39 27.80 -6.79
CA PRO A 224 -4.74 28.33 -7.02
C PRO A 224 -5.54 27.54 -8.07
N ARG A 225 -4.84 27.05 -9.10
CA ARG A 225 -5.39 26.16 -10.13
C ARG A 225 -4.61 24.84 -10.10
N ARG A 226 -5.26 23.78 -9.61
CA ARG A 226 -4.67 22.43 -9.52
C ARG A 226 -4.93 21.66 -10.82
N GLU A 227 -3.88 21.06 -11.36
CA GLU A 227 -3.99 20.19 -12.54
C GLU A 227 -4.52 18.81 -12.13
N LYS A 228 -5.44 18.26 -12.93
CA LYS A 228 -5.92 16.89 -12.74
C LYS A 228 -4.87 15.92 -13.31
N VAL A 229 -4.35 15.04 -12.46
CA VAL A 229 -3.43 13.98 -12.90
C VAL A 229 -4.26 12.81 -13.45
N CYS A 230 -4.13 12.52 -14.74
CA CYS A 230 -4.87 11.45 -15.41
C CYS A 230 -4.07 10.14 -15.40
N LEU A 231 -4.74 9.00 -15.22
CA LEU A 231 -4.09 7.67 -15.24
C LEU A 231 -3.32 7.43 -16.54
N ARG A 232 -3.93 7.77 -17.68
CA ARG A 232 -3.33 7.58 -19.01
C ARG A 232 -1.95 8.22 -19.12
N GLU A 233 -1.75 9.39 -18.53
CA GLU A 233 -0.45 10.08 -18.54
C GLU A 233 0.64 9.27 -17.84
N ILE A 234 0.28 8.55 -16.78
CA ILE A 234 1.22 7.71 -16.05
C ILE A 234 1.47 6.40 -16.80
N LEU A 235 0.44 5.83 -17.42
CA LEU A 235 0.59 4.64 -18.25
C LEU A 235 1.44 4.90 -19.50
N ASP A 236 1.30 6.07 -20.13
CA ASP A 236 2.10 6.49 -21.29
C ASP A 236 3.53 6.89 -20.90
N SER A 237 3.84 7.01 -19.60
CA SER A 237 5.18 7.38 -19.15
C SER A 237 6.22 6.30 -19.47
N PRO A 238 7.48 6.69 -19.78
CA PRO A 238 8.55 5.72 -20.02
C PRO A 238 8.76 4.75 -18.87
N GLY A 239 8.64 5.24 -17.62
CA GLY A 239 8.79 4.41 -16.42
C GLY A 239 7.75 3.29 -16.34
N PHE A 240 6.51 3.54 -16.78
CA PHE A 240 5.49 2.49 -16.85
C PHE A 240 5.70 1.60 -18.08
N GLN A 241 5.90 2.15 -19.27
CA GLN A 241 6.00 1.38 -20.52
C GLN A 241 7.21 0.43 -20.54
N GLN A 242 8.35 0.87 -20.01
CA GLN A 242 9.60 0.11 -20.06
C GLN A 242 9.79 -0.85 -18.87
N SER A 243 8.89 -0.83 -17.88
CA SER A 243 9.03 -1.71 -16.72
C SER A 243 8.86 -3.19 -17.11
N GLU A 244 9.79 -4.04 -16.67
CA GLU A 244 9.66 -5.49 -16.84
C GLU A 244 8.87 -6.14 -15.68
N ALA A 245 8.56 -5.37 -14.63
CA ALA A 245 7.89 -5.90 -13.46
C ALA A 245 6.39 -6.14 -13.75
N PRO A 246 5.86 -7.36 -13.53
CA PRO A 246 4.47 -7.69 -13.82
C PRO A 246 3.49 -6.94 -12.91
N LEU A 247 3.90 -6.63 -11.68
CA LEU A 247 3.04 -5.96 -10.70
C LEU A 247 3.33 -4.45 -10.59
N THR A 248 3.58 -3.81 -11.74
CA THR A 248 3.80 -2.36 -11.79
C THR A 248 2.48 -1.60 -11.58
N LEU A 249 2.48 -0.69 -10.62
CA LEU A 249 1.38 0.20 -10.25
C LEU A 249 1.71 1.64 -10.65
N ALA A 250 0.79 2.32 -11.32
CA ALA A 250 0.81 3.76 -11.49
C ALA A 250 0.30 4.43 -10.20
N LEU A 251 1.09 5.29 -9.57
CA LEU A 251 0.69 5.97 -8.33
C LEU A 251 0.25 7.42 -8.55
N GLY A 252 0.80 8.08 -9.57
CA GLY A 252 0.47 9.48 -9.89
C GLY A 252 1.72 10.26 -10.28
N LYS A 253 1.78 11.52 -9.87
CA LYS A 253 2.94 12.41 -10.08
C LYS A 253 3.55 12.85 -8.76
N ASP A 254 4.84 13.13 -8.76
CA ASP A 254 5.52 13.78 -7.65
C ASP A 254 5.20 15.28 -7.57
N THR A 255 5.83 15.96 -6.61
CA THR A 255 5.63 17.40 -6.36
C THR A 255 6.12 18.30 -7.49
N VAL A 256 6.92 17.78 -8.44
CA VAL A 256 7.45 18.51 -9.60
C VAL A 256 6.73 18.08 -10.90
N GLY A 257 5.90 17.04 -10.85
CA GLY A 257 5.10 16.56 -11.96
C GLY A 257 5.65 15.32 -12.67
N ASN A 258 6.72 14.70 -12.17
CA ASN A 258 7.25 13.46 -12.75
C ASN A 258 6.33 12.28 -12.43
N ALA A 259 6.11 11.40 -13.42
CA ALA A 259 5.32 10.19 -13.22
C ALA A 259 5.99 9.24 -12.21
N ILE A 260 5.20 8.79 -11.23
CA ILE A 260 5.61 7.85 -10.19
C ILE A 260 4.93 6.50 -10.43
N VAL A 261 5.78 5.50 -10.61
CA VAL A 261 5.41 4.09 -10.73
C VAL A 261 6.09 3.28 -9.64
N ALA A 262 5.44 2.21 -9.20
CA ALA A 262 5.94 1.34 -8.15
C ALA A 262 5.76 -0.13 -8.54
N ASP A 263 6.61 -1.02 -8.02
CA ASP A 263 6.44 -2.46 -8.20
C ASP A 263 5.94 -3.09 -6.90
N LEU A 264 4.72 -3.63 -6.94
CA LEU A 264 4.11 -4.32 -5.80
C LEU A 264 4.88 -5.60 -5.43
N ALA A 265 5.62 -6.23 -6.36
CA ALA A 265 6.44 -7.40 -6.01
C ALA A 265 7.63 -7.04 -5.09
N ARG A 266 8.16 -5.81 -5.20
CA ARG A 266 9.21 -5.27 -4.32
C ARG A 266 8.67 -4.77 -2.99
N MET A 267 7.38 -4.40 -2.96
CA MET A 267 6.63 -4.01 -1.77
C MET A 267 5.46 -4.99 -1.58
N PRO A 268 5.73 -6.25 -1.18
CA PRO A 268 4.85 -7.40 -1.39
C PRO A 268 3.45 -7.25 -0.79
N HIS A 269 3.30 -6.34 0.18
CA HIS A 269 2.03 -5.95 0.76
C HIS A 269 1.97 -4.43 0.87
N LEU A 270 0.81 -3.86 0.54
CA LEU A 270 0.54 -2.43 0.56
C LEU A 270 -0.70 -2.16 1.43
N LEU A 271 -0.59 -1.22 2.36
CA LEU A 271 -1.71 -0.70 3.14
C LEU A 271 -2.08 0.68 2.60
N VAL A 272 -3.35 0.87 2.27
CA VAL A 272 -3.90 2.14 1.78
C VAL A 272 -4.91 2.65 2.81
N ALA A 273 -4.67 3.85 3.35
CA ALA A 273 -5.53 4.47 4.34
C ALA A 273 -5.78 5.94 3.98
N GLY A 274 -6.99 6.42 4.23
CA GLY A 274 -7.40 7.79 3.98
C GLY A 274 -8.84 8.01 4.43
N ALA A 275 -9.16 9.23 4.87
CA ALA A 275 -10.54 9.59 5.22
C ALA A 275 -11.44 9.60 3.97
N THR A 276 -12.75 9.51 4.17
CA THR A 276 -13.73 9.61 3.08
C THR A 276 -13.51 10.88 2.26
N GLY A 277 -13.52 10.77 0.93
CA GLY A 277 -13.30 11.90 0.03
C GLY A 277 -11.84 12.29 -0.22
N THR A 278 -10.86 11.65 0.44
CA THR A 278 -9.42 11.92 0.21
C THR A 278 -8.84 11.22 -1.02
N GLY A 279 -9.61 10.34 -1.67
CA GLY A 279 -9.20 9.64 -2.89
C GLY A 279 -8.73 8.19 -2.70
N LYS A 280 -8.97 7.57 -1.53
CA LYS A 280 -8.66 6.13 -1.28
C LYS A 280 -9.19 5.23 -2.39
N SER A 281 -10.48 5.31 -2.67
CA SER A 281 -11.16 4.47 -3.67
C SER A 281 -10.63 4.71 -5.09
N VAL A 282 -10.42 5.98 -5.46
CA VAL A 282 -9.84 6.34 -6.77
C VAL A 282 -8.43 5.76 -6.91
N SER A 283 -7.60 5.88 -5.87
CA SER A 283 -6.25 5.30 -5.84
C SER A 283 -6.28 3.78 -5.99
N LEU A 284 -7.20 3.11 -5.29
CA LEU A 284 -7.40 1.66 -5.41
C LEU A 284 -7.76 1.25 -6.86
N ASN A 285 -8.72 1.94 -7.48
CA ASN A 285 -9.11 1.68 -8.86
C ASN A 285 -7.95 1.95 -9.83
N VAL A 286 -7.17 3.00 -9.61
CA VAL A 286 -5.95 3.29 -10.39
C VAL A 286 -4.93 2.15 -10.28
N MET A 287 -4.73 1.58 -9.09
CA MET A 287 -3.82 0.45 -8.89
C MET A 287 -4.33 -0.82 -9.60
N ILE A 288 -5.63 -1.13 -9.53
CA ILE A 288 -6.22 -2.27 -10.26
C ILE A 288 -6.08 -2.08 -11.77
N MET A 289 -6.44 -0.90 -12.28
CA MET A 289 -6.29 -0.57 -13.70
C MET A 289 -4.85 -0.70 -14.17
N SER A 290 -3.88 -0.26 -13.37
CA SER A 290 -2.46 -0.39 -13.70
C SER A 290 -2.07 -1.84 -14.01
N LEU A 291 -2.62 -2.79 -13.25
CA LEU A 291 -2.41 -4.21 -13.50
C LEU A 291 -3.17 -4.68 -14.75
N LEU A 292 -4.44 -4.33 -14.91
CA LEU A 292 -5.24 -4.76 -16.07
C LEU A 292 -4.68 -4.26 -17.42
N TYR A 293 -4.06 -3.09 -17.47
CA TYR A 293 -3.39 -2.57 -18.66
C TYR A 293 -2.01 -3.21 -18.94
N ARG A 294 -1.50 -4.05 -18.02
CA ARG A 294 -0.15 -4.59 -18.09
C ARG A 294 -0.08 -6.11 -18.21
N VAL A 295 -0.94 -6.81 -17.47
CA VAL A 295 -0.80 -8.26 -17.26
C VAL A 295 -2.01 -9.02 -17.74
N SER A 296 -1.75 -10.18 -18.33
CA SER A 296 -2.80 -11.11 -18.74
C SER A 296 -3.33 -11.92 -17.53
N PRO A 297 -4.53 -12.51 -17.64
CA PRO A 297 -5.04 -13.43 -16.62
C PRO A 297 -4.12 -14.63 -16.39
N ARG A 298 -3.33 -15.04 -17.39
CA ARG A 298 -2.35 -16.12 -17.26
C ARG A 298 -1.22 -15.75 -16.29
N ASP A 299 -0.86 -14.48 -16.20
CA ASP A 299 0.25 -13.98 -15.39
C ASP A 299 -0.19 -13.53 -13.99
N VAL A 300 -1.38 -12.95 -13.86
CA VAL A 300 -1.89 -12.39 -12.61
C VAL A 300 -3.34 -12.82 -12.37
N ARG A 301 -3.63 -13.18 -11.12
CA ARG A 301 -4.94 -13.58 -10.65
C ARG A 301 -5.37 -12.73 -9.47
N PHE A 302 -6.64 -12.33 -9.44
CA PHE A 302 -7.23 -11.52 -8.37
C PHE A 302 -8.09 -12.35 -7.42
N ILE A 303 -7.98 -12.01 -6.14
CA ILE A 303 -9.00 -12.31 -5.13
C ILE A 303 -9.44 -10.95 -4.60
N MET A 304 -10.71 -10.63 -4.77
CA MET A 304 -11.28 -9.34 -4.40
C MET A 304 -12.23 -9.55 -3.21
N ILE A 305 -12.03 -8.76 -2.17
CA ILE A 305 -12.83 -8.80 -0.94
C ILE A 305 -13.40 -7.41 -0.73
N ASP A 306 -14.73 -7.27 -0.81
CA ASP A 306 -15.46 -6.02 -0.63
C ASP A 306 -16.71 -6.28 0.23
N PRO A 307 -16.60 -6.13 1.55
CA PRO A 307 -17.70 -6.39 2.46
C PRO A 307 -18.84 -5.36 2.35
N LYS A 308 -18.59 -4.21 1.72
CA LYS A 308 -19.58 -3.13 1.55
C LYS A 308 -20.20 -3.10 0.15
N MET A 309 -19.66 -3.87 -0.80
CA MET A 309 -20.09 -3.96 -2.20
C MET A 309 -20.07 -2.61 -2.93
N LEU A 310 -19.18 -1.69 -2.56
CA LEU A 310 -19.16 -0.34 -3.11
C LEU A 310 -18.15 -0.18 -4.23
N GLU A 311 -16.94 -0.70 -4.06
CA GLU A 311 -15.80 -0.35 -4.90
C GLU A 311 -15.43 -1.50 -5.85
N LEU A 312 -15.38 -2.74 -5.34
CA LEU A 312 -14.86 -3.86 -6.13
C LEU A 312 -15.93 -4.60 -6.93
N SER A 313 -17.22 -4.40 -6.62
CA SER A 313 -18.34 -4.97 -7.38
C SER A 313 -18.29 -4.60 -8.87
N LEU A 314 -17.66 -3.48 -9.22
CA LEU A 314 -17.44 -3.04 -10.61
C LEU A 314 -16.52 -3.97 -11.41
N TYR A 315 -15.77 -4.82 -10.72
CA TYR A 315 -14.78 -5.74 -11.30
C TYR A 315 -15.27 -7.19 -11.37
N GLU A 316 -16.53 -7.45 -11.05
CA GLU A 316 -17.13 -8.79 -11.19
C GLU A 316 -16.95 -9.32 -12.63
N ASP A 317 -16.78 -10.63 -12.75
CA ASP A 317 -16.62 -11.36 -14.01
C ASP A 317 -15.34 -11.01 -14.82
N LEU A 318 -14.36 -10.35 -14.22
CA LEU A 318 -13.05 -10.16 -14.87
C LEU A 318 -12.35 -11.51 -15.08
N PRO A 319 -11.71 -11.75 -16.24
CA PRO A 319 -11.01 -13.01 -16.51
C PRO A 319 -9.83 -13.27 -15.57
N HIS A 320 -9.33 -12.24 -14.90
CA HIS A 320 -8.28 -12.33 -13.88
C HIS A 320 -8.79 -12.86 -12.54
N GLN A 321 -10.08 -12.80 -12.24
CA GLN A 321 -10.62 -13.24 -10.96
C GLN A 321 -10.53 -14.76 -10.78
N LEU A 322 -10.24 -15.20 -9.55
CA LEU A 322 -10.28 -16.62 -9.16
C LEU A 322 -11.62 -17.03 -8.56
N SER A 323 -12.37 -16.07 -8.07
CA SER A 323 -13.67 -16.22 -7.43
C SER A 323 -14.45 -14.93 -7.65
N HIS A 324 -15.77 -15.00 -7.46
CA HIS A 324 -16.61 -13.81 -7.33
C HIS A 324 -16.07 -12.86 -6.24
N VAL A 325 -16.47 -11.59 -6.30
CA VAL A 325 -16.10 -10.61 -5.27
C VAL A 325 -16.67 -11.07 -3.93
N ILE A 326 -15.78 -11.31 -2.95
CA ILE A 326 -16.15 -11.87 -1.66
C ILE A 326 -16.72 -10.75 -0.80
N THR A 327 -17.98 -10.89 -0.40
CA THR A 327 -18.69 -9.91 0.41
C THR A 327 -18.83 -10.35 1.87
N ASN A 328 -18.84 -11.65 2.12
CA ASN A 328 -19.01 -12.19 3.47
C ASN A 328 -17.66 -12.27 4.20
N PRO A 329 -17.50 -11.68 5.41
CA PRO A 329 -16.26 -11.76 6.18
C PRO A 329 -15.81 -13.18 6.53
N LYS A 330 -16.74 -14.13 6.69
CA LYS A 330 -16.39 -15.54 6.95
C LYS A 330 -15.78 -16.21 5.72
N GLU A 331 -16.33 -15.91 4.54
CA GLU A 331 -15.80 -16.38 3.26
C GLU A 331 -14.46 -15.72 2.96
N ALA A 332 -14.28 -14.45 3.32
CA ALA A 332 -12.99 -13.75 3.24
C ALA A 332 -11.93 -14.47 4.09
N GLY A 333 -12.26 -14.85 5.32
CA GLY A 333 -11.39 -15.66 6.18
C GLY A 333 -11.00 -17.01 5.53
N ALA A 334 -11.97 -17.71 4.95
CA ALA A 334 -11.71 -18.98 4.24
C ALA A 334 -10.84 -18.79 2.99
N ALA A 335 -11.06 -17.73 2.21
CA ALA A 335 -10.27 -17.41 1.04
C ALA A 335 -8.81 -17.10 1.42
N LEU A 336 -8.58 -16.33 2.47
CA LEU A 336 -7.22 -16.05 2.98
C LEU A 336 -6.51 -17.33 3.46
N GLN A 337 -7.22 -18.25 4.12
CA GLN A 337 -6.67 -19.56 4.48
C GLN A 337 -6.27 -20.36 3.23
N GLU A 338 -7.08 -20.31 2.17
CA GLU A 338 -6.74 -20.95 0.90
C GLU A 338 -5.53 -20.30 0.22
N VAL A 339 -5.37 -18.97 0.34
CA VAL A 339 -4.15 -18.27 -0.11
C VAL A 339 -2.91 -18.80 0.62
N VAL A 340 -2.99 -18.98 1.94
CA VAL A 340 -1.89 -19.57 2.74
C VAL A 340 -1.58 -20.99 2.29
N ARG A 341 -2.60 -21.84 2.10
CA ARG A 341 -2.42 -23.21 1.61
C ARG A 341 -1.78 -23.25 0.23
N ARG A 342 -2.17 -22.36 -0.69
CA ARG A 342 -1.54 -22.22 -2.01
C ARG A 342 -0.11 -21.73 -1.92
N MET A 343 0.20 -20.82 -0.99
CA MET A 343 1.56 -20.37 -0.74
C MET A 343 2.46 -21.55 -0.31
N GLU A 344 2.01 -22.37 0.65
CA GLU A 344 2.74 -23.57 1.08
C GLU A 344 2.94 -24.58 -0.06
N TYR A 345 1.90 -24.80 -0.86
CA TYR A 345 2.01 -25.66 -2.05
C TYR A 345 3.03 -25.13 -3.06
N ARG A 346 3.06 -23.81 -3.30
CA ARG A 346 4.06 -23.18 -4.17
C ARG A 346 5.47 -23.37 -3.61
N TYR A 347 5.70 -23.26 -2.31
CA TYR A 347 7.01 -23.55 -1.74
C TYR A 347 7.51 -24.96 -2.04
N LYS A 348 6.62 -25.97 -2.04
CA LYS A 348 6.97 -27.34 -2.45
C LYS A 348 7.39 -27.40 -3.92
N LEU A 349 6.66 -26.74 -4.82
CA LEU A 349 7.00 -26.67 -6.25
C LEU A 349 8.31 -25.92 -6.51
N LEU A 350 8.54 -24.82 -5.80
CA LEU A 350 9.76 -24.03 -5.90
C LEU A 350 10.98 -24.83 -5.41
N HIS A 351 10.83 -25.53 -4.29
CA HIS A 351 11.87 -26.40 -3.73
C HIS A 351 12.21 -27.56 -4.67
N ASP A 352 11.22 -28.22 -5.26
CA ASP A 352 11.43 -29.31 -6.24
C ASP A 352 12.28 -28.85 -7.43
N LYS A 353 12.06 -27.62 -7.91
CA LYS A 353 12.83 -27.01 -9.01
C LYS A 353 14.07 -26.24 -8.57
N GLY A 354 14.42 -26.24 -7.28
CA GLY A 354 15.62 -25.59 -6.75
C GLY A 354 15.63 -24.05 -6.88
N VAL A 355 14.45 -23.41 -6.98
CA VAL A 355 14.32 -21.97 -7.23
C VAL A 355 13.70 -21.24 -6.03
N ARG A 356 13.98 -19.93 -5.93
CA ARG A 356 13.55 -19.09 -4.79
C ARG A 356 12.40 -18.13 -5.08
N SER A 357 11.97 -18.01 -6.34
CA SER A 357 10.92 -17.06 -6.72
C SER A 357 10.02 -17.62 -7.81
N VAL A 358 8.77 -17.13 -7.85
CA VAL A 358 7.79 -17.47 -8.89
C VAL A 358 8.31 -17.11 -10.28
N ALA A 359 9.00 -15.96 -10.42
CA ALA A 359 9.62 -15.57 -11.68
C ALA A 359 10.69 -16.57 -12.14
N ALA A 360 11.59 -16.99 -11.24
CA ALA A 360 12.62 -17.98 -11.56
C ALA A 360 12.01 -19.34 -11.92
N TYR A 361 10.99 -19.77 -11.18
CA TYR A 361 10.25 -20.99 -11.44
C TYR A 361 9.59 -21.01 -12.83
N ASN A 362 8.89 -19.93 -13.18
CA ASN A 362 8.24 -19.82 -14.48
C ASN A 362 9.28 -19.83 -15.61
N ARG A 363 10.43 -19.16 -15.45
CA ARG A 363 11.53 -19.20 -16.43
C ARG A 363 12.09 -20.60 -16.65
N VAL A 364 12.26 -21.39 -15.57
CA VAL A 364 12.72 -22.78 -15.67
C VAL A 364 11.72 -23.63 -16.44
N LEU A 365 10.41 -23.48 -16.16
CA LEU A 365 9.38 -24.23 -16.89
C LEU A 365 9.29 -23.84 -18.37
N GLU A 366 9.39 -22.56 -18.69
CA GLU A 366 9.35 -22.07 -20.08
C GLU A 366 10.57 -22.55 -20.87
N THR A 367 11.74 -22.59 -20.24
CA THR A 367 12.98 -23.12 -20.87
C THR A 367 12.88 -24.64 -21.08
N GLY A 368 12.39 -25.38 -20.07
CA GLY A 368 12.20 -26.83 -20.17
C GLY A 368 11.14 -27.22 -21.22
N GLN A 369 10.04 -26.47 -21.33
CA GLN A 369 9.03 -26.68 -22.38
C GLN A 369 9.59 -26.40 -23.78
N ARG A 370 10.44 -25.39 -23.94
CA ARG A 370 11.13 -25.11 -25.21
C ARG A 370 12.12 -26.21 -25.59
N ALA A 371 12.85 -26.76 -24.62
CA ALA A 371 13.76 -27.89 -24.83
C ALA A 371 13.03 -29.21 -25.13
N ALA A 372 11.83 -29.41 -24.56
CA ALA A 372 11.00 -30.58 -24.85
C ALA A 372 10.29 -30.49 -26.22
N ASN A 373 9.91 -29.29 -26.65
CA ASN A 373 9.22 -29.05 -27.93
C ASN A 373 10.20 -28.81 -29.10
N GLY A 374 11.47 -28.51 -28.83
CA GLY A 374 12.53 -28.46 -29.82
C GLY A 374 13.47 -29.65 -29.63
N ILE A 375 13.35 -30.68 -30.46
CA ILE A 375 14.39 -31.71 -30.59
C ILE A 375 15.64 -31.01 -31.14
N ILE A 376 16.47 -30.48 -30.25
CA ILE A 376 17.85 -30.14 -30.55
C ILE A 376 18.67 -31.18 -29.81
N LYS A 377 19.15 -32.18 -30.56
CA LYS A 377 20.26 -33.03 -30.12
C LYS A 377 21.47 -32.10 -29.92
N LEU A 378 21.74 -31.70 -28.68
CA LEU A 378 23.09 -31.32 -28.30
C LEU A 378 23.81 -32.59 -27.87
N THR A 379 24.62 -33.10 -28.77
CA THR A 379 25.70 -34.04 -28.46
C THR A 379 26.73 -33.23 -27.66
N GLU A 380 26.74 -33.38 -26.33
CA GLU A 380 27.81 -32.83 -25.51
C GLU A 380 29.07 -33.68 -25.71
N VAL A 381 30.04 -33.11 -26.41
CA VAL A 381 31.43 -33.55 -26.38
C VAL A 381 32.04 -32.96 -25.11
N VAL A 382 32.36 -33.82 -24.14
CA VAL A 382 33.12 -33.45 -22.94
C VAL A 382 34.61 -33.48 -23.31
N PRO A 383 35.39 -32.40 -23.10
CA PRO A 383 36.84 -32.50 -23.06
C PRO A 383 37.28 -32.91 -21.65
N GLU A 384 38.14 -33.92 -21.61
CA GLU A 384 38.83 -34.43 -20.42
C GLU A 384 39.88 -33.44 -19.88
N GLY A 385 40.12 -33.54 -18.57
CA GLY A 385 41.24 -32.96 -17.83
C GLY A 385 40.75 -32.21 -16.59
N GLU A 386 41.18 -32.47 -15.35
CA GLU A 386 42.18 -33.38 -14.78
C GLU A 386 41.76 -33.54 -13.29
N ALA A 387 42.12 -34.68 -12.70
CA ALA A 387 41.78 -35.07 -11.34
C ALA A 387 42.63 -34.34 -10.28
N ASP A 388 42.13 -34.30 -9.03
CA ASP A 388 42.80 -34.90 -7.86
C ASP A 388 41.97 -34.70 -6.56
N ASP A 389 41.59 -35.84 -5.96
CA ASP A 389 41.46 -36.24 -4.53
C ASP A 389 40.74 -35.32 -3.51
N GLU A 390 39.80 -35.73 -2.63
CA GLU A 390 39.30 -37.03 -2.12
C GLU A 390 37.92 -36.78 -1.41
N PRO A 391 37.22 -37.76 -0.78
CA PRO A 391 35.81 -38.03 -1.03
C PRO A 391 34.87 -37.42 0.04
N SER A 392 33.85 -36.67 -0.39
CA SER A 392 32.69 -36.45 0.49
C SER A 392 31.44 -36.06 -0.27
N ALA A 393 30.40 -36.85 -0.01
CA ALA A 393 29.00 -36.65 -0.38
C ALA A 393 28.72 -36.61 -1.89
N ALA A 394 28.36 -37.78 -2.42
CA ALA A 394 27.50 -37.90 -3.59
C ALA A 394 26.40 -36.81 -3.56
N PRO A 395 26.04 -36.20 -4.70
CA PRO A 395 24.89 -35.32 -4.74
C PRO A 395 23.71 -36.11 -4.19
N ARG A 396 23.16 -35.66 -3.06
CA ARG A 396 21.93 -36.21 -2.50
C ARG A 396 20.82 -35.94 -3.52
N VAL A 397 20.67 -36.87 -4.45
CA VAL A 397 19.39 -37.14 -5.09
C VAL A 397 18.47 -37.51 -3.94
N VAL A 398 17.67 -36.55 -3.48
CA VAL A 398 16.63 -36.80 -2.49
C VAL A 398 15.62 -37.72 -3.18
N PRO A 399 15.52 -39.01 -2.80
CA PRO A 399 14.51 -39.88 -3.34
C PRO A 399 13.28 -39.69 -2.47
N ASN A 400 12.35 -38.85 -2.94
CA ASN A 400 10.93 -38.98 -2.66
C ASN A 400 10.19 -38.01 -3.57
N GLY A 401 9.94 -38.47 -4.80
CA GLY A 401 9.02 -37.80 -5.70
C GLY A 401 7.63 -37.80 -5.07
N LEU A 402 7.30 -36.71 -4.38
CA LEU A 402 5.91 -36.28 -4.39
C LEU A 402 5.58 -36.12 -5.88
N ASN A 403 4.57 -36.84 -6.39
CA ASN A 403 4.08 -36.68 -7.77
C ASN A 403 3.48 -35.26 -7.92
N LEU A 404 4.35 -34.25 -7.97
CA LEU A 404 3.99 -32.84 -8.06
C LEU A 404 3.85 -32.49 -9.53
N THR A 405 2.65 -32.06 -9.91
CA THR A 405 2.38 -31.57 -11.26
C THR A 405 2.80 -30.12 -11.38
N HIS A 406 3.84 -29.90 -12.20
CA HIS A 406 4.35 -28.56 -12.47
C HIS A 406 3.54 -27.86 -13.55
N HIS A 407 3.09 -26.66 -13.23
CA HIS A 407 2.42 -25.75 -14.14
C HIS A 407 2.90 -24.32 -13.85
N ARG A 408 2.72 -23.43 -14.81
CA ARG A 408 3.05 -22.00 -14.66
C ARG A 408 2.29 -21.40 -13.48
N LEU A 409 2.98 -20.64 -12.64
CA LEU A 409 2.40 -20.03 -11.45
C LEU A 409 2.09 -18.55 -11.70
N PRO A 410 0.81 -18.13 -11.71
CA PRO A 410 0.46 -16.71 -11.79
C PRO A 410 0.80 -16.01 -10.48
N TYR A 411 1.09 -14.71 -10.50
CA TYR A 411 1.05 -13.91 -9.28
C TYR A 411 -0.38 -13.84 -8.76
N LEU A 412 -0.52 -13.95 -7.44
CA LEU A 412 -1.80 -13.86 -6.77
C LEU A 412 -1.84 -12.52 -6.05
N VAL A 413 -2.76 -11.64 -6.49
CA VAL A 413 -2.95 -10.32 -5.89
C VAL A 413 -4.29 -10.34 -5.16
N VAL A 414 -4.21 -10.18 -3.83
CA VAL A 414 -5.38 -10.12 -2.96
C VAL A 414 -5.67 -8.65 -2.68
N ILE A 415 -6.88 -8.21 -3.01
CA ILE A 415 -7.33 -6.84 -2.81
C ILE A 415 -8.45 -6.89 -1.79
N VAL A 416 -8.27 -6.17 -0.69
CA VAL A 416 -9.25 -6.07 0.39
C VAL A 416 -9.65 -4.61 0.48
N ASP A 417 -10.89 -4.30 0.15
CA ASP A 417 -11.45 -3.00 0.48
C ASP A 417 -11.99 -3.05 1.90
N GLU A 418 -11.45 -2.15 2.74
CA GLU A 418 -11.78 -2.00 4.15
C GLU A 418 -11.34 -3.18 5.05
N LEU A 419 -10.52 -2.86 6.05
CA LEU A 419 -10.24 -3.75 7.18
C LEU A 419 -11.15 -3.30 8.32
N ALA A 420 -12.26 -4.02 8.53
CA ALA A 420 -13.15 -3.80 9.66
C ALA A 420 -12.63 -4.48 10.93
#